data_AF-A0A0W0WVL6-F1
#
_entry.id   AF-A0A0W0WVL6-F1
#
_cell.length_a   1.000
_cell.length_b   1.000
_cell.length_c   1.000
_cell.angle_alpha   90.00
_cell.angle_beta   90.00
_cell.angle_gamma   90.00
#
_symmetry.space_group_name_H-M   'P 1'
#
loop_
_entity.id
_entity.type
_entity.pdbx_description
1 polymer ?
#
loop_
_entity_poly.entity_id
_entity_poly.type
_entity_poly.pdbx_seq_one_letter_code
_entity_poly.pdbx_strand_id
1 'polypeptide(L)'
;MNAPLINYYEHATFLTLNHAHTALFGAFGLLGLGLVYFCLRYAAGERYPWSERAGIWAFWLYNFGLLLWIVLNFFPIGWAQLMDVYTNGLAHARSLEFYNQTLLWQWLRLPGDVVFAAGALLMGYDFIKKLAPFFPGWAKPA
;
A
#
# COMPACT_ATOMS: atom_id res chain seq x y z
N MET A 1 -14.85 -9.84 -9.18
CA MET A 1 -15.44 -9.05 -8.09
C MET A 1 -16.71 -8.30 -8.48
N ASN A 2 -16.77 -7.57 -9.61
CA ASN A 2 -17.92 -6.72 -9.94
C ASN A 2 -19.11 -7.49 -10.56
N ALA A 3 -18.85 -8.41 -11.49
CA ALA A 3 -19.91 -9.22 -12.08
C ALA A 3 -20.64 -10.04 -10.99
N PRO A 4 -21.98 -10.03 -10.92
CA PRO A 4 -22.73 -10.66 -9.82
C PRO A 4 -22.39 -12.13 -9.61
N LEU A 5 -22.22 -12.89 -10.69
CA LEU A 5 -21.84 -14.30 -10.62
C LEU A 5 -20.47 -14.51 -9.95
N ILE A 6 -19.50 -13.64 -10.22
CA ILE A 6 -18.18 -13.71 -9.57
C ILE A 6 -18.30 -13.24 -8.13
N ASN A 7 -19.03 -12.14 -7.88
CA ASN A 7 -19.21 -11.60 -6.54
C ASN A 7 -19.82 -12.64 -5.60
N TYR A 8 -20.77 -13.45 -6.07
CA TYR A 8 -21.38 -14.52 -5.28
C TYR A 8 -20.37 -15.44 -4.59
N TYR A 9 -19.25 -15.77 -5.26
CA TYR A 9 -18.20 -16.63 -4.70
C TYR A 9 -17.04 -15.85 -4.07
N GLU A 10 -16.78 -14.63 -4.53
CA GLU A 10 -15.61 -13.84 -4.11
C GLU A 10 -15.91 -12.87 -2.95
N HIS A 11 -17.18 -12.59 -2.66
CA HIS A 11 -17.57 -11.63 -1.63
C HIS A 11 -16.93 -11.97 -0.28
N ALA A 12 -16.32 -10.96 0.36
CA ALA A 12 -15.63 -11.09 1.65
C ALA A 12 -14.43 -12.06 1.67
N THR A 13 -13.76 -12.25 0.53
CA THR A 13 -12.51 -13.02 0.40
C THR A 13 -11.28 -12.11 0.32
N PHE A 14 -10.09 -12.71 0.28
CA PHE A 14 -8.81 -12.01 0.10
C PHE A 14 -8.69 -11.26 -1.24
N LEU A 15 -9.47 -11.60 -2.27
CA LEU A 15 -9.48 -10.82 -3.51
C LEU A 15 -10.10 -9.43 -3.32
N THR A 16 -11.08 -9.29 -2.42
CA THR A 16 -11.62 -7.99 -2.03
C THR A 16 -10.55 -7.16 -1.31
N LEU A 17 -9.76 -7.78 -0.44
CA LEU A 17 -8.64 -7.14 0.24
C LEU A 17 -7.56 -6.68 -0.76
N ASN A 18 -7.29 -7.51 -1.78
CA ASN A 18 -6.38 -7.20 -2.87
C ASN A 18 -6.79 -5.90 -3.56
N HIS A 19 -8.04 -5.86 -4.06
CA HIS A 19 -8.58 -4.69 -4.73
C HIS A 19 -8.60 -3.45 -3.83
N ALA A 20 -9.01 -3.61 -2.57
CA ALA A 20 -9.10 -2.50 -1.62
C ALA A 20 -7.75 -1.79 -1.45
N HIS A 21 -6.65 -2.52 -1.23
CA HIS A 21 -5.33 -1.90 -1.05
C HIS A 21 -4.80 -1.30 -2.35
N THR A 22 -4.94 -2.00 -3.47
CA THR A 22 -4.45 -1.49 -4.76
C THR A 22 -5.23 -0.26 -5.22
N ALA A 23 -6.54 -0.21 -4.98
CA ALA A 23 -7.37 0.94 -5.36
C ALA A 23 -7.22 2.10 -4.36
N LEU A 24 -7.38 1.84 -3.06
CA LEU A 24 -7.33 2.89 -2.04
C LEU A 24 -5.96 3.54 -1.99
N PHE A 25 -4.90 2.75 -1.81
CA PHE A 25 -3.57 3.33 -1.73
C PHE A 25 -3.00 3.65 -3.12
N GLY A 26 -3.11 2.73 -4.08
CA GLY A 26 -2.54 2.93 -5.41
C GLY A 26 -3.15 4.09 -6.21
N ALA A 27 -4.44 4.37 -6.06
CA ALA A 27 -5.05 5.56 -6.67
C ALA A 27 -5.08 6.73 -5.69
N PHE A 28 -5.85 6.65 -4.61
CA PHE A 28 -6.10 7.80 -3.72
C PHE A 28 -4.92 8.12 -2.81
N GLY A 29 -4.21 7.11 -2.30
CA GLY A 29 -3.02 7.29 -1.48
C GLY A 29 -1.91 8.02 -2.23
N LEU A 30 -1.55 7.53 -3.44
CA LEU A 30 -0.55 8.17 -4.29
C LEU A 30 -0.99 9.56 -4.76
N LEU A 31 -2.27 9.77 -5.07
CA LEU A 31 -2.80 11.10 -5.39
C LEU A 31 -2.64 12.06 -4.19
N GLY A 32 -2.98 11.60 -2.99
CA GLY A 32 -2.84 12.39 -1.76
C GLY A 32 -1.38 12.75 -1.47
N LEU A 33 -0.46 11.80 -1.60
CA LEU A 33 0.98 12.05 -1.47
C LEU A 33 1.48 13.05 -2.50
N GLY A 34 1.06 12.92 -3.77
CA GLY A 34 1.39 13.85 -4.83
C GLY A 34 0.89 15.28 -4.54
N LEU A 35 -0.33 15.42 -4.04
CA LEU A 35 -0.89 16.72 -3.65
C LEU A 35 -0.11 17.36 -2.50
N VAL A 36 0.26 16.59 -1.47
CA VAL A 36 1.12 17.08 -0.38
C VAL A 36 2.46 17.55 -0.94
N TYR A 37 3.08 16.76 -1.81
CA TYR A 37 4.36 17.10 -2.42
C TYR A 37 4.28 18.39 -3.25
N PHE A 38 3.19 18.56 -4.02
CA PHE A 38 2.92 19.76 -4.78
C PHE A 38 2.82 21.00 -3.88
N CYS A 39 2.03 20.93 -2.80
CA CYS A 39 1.88 22.03 -1.85
C CYS A 39 3.22 22.38 -1.18
N LEU A 40 4.00 21.37 -0.77
CA LEU A 40 5.33 21.56 -0.17
C LEU A 40 6.32 22.20 -1.16
N ARG A 41 6.31 21.75 -2.42
CA ARG A 41 7.17 22.31 -3.48
C ARG A 41 6.85 23.77 -3.76
N TYR A 42 5.55 24.10 -3.80
CA TYR A 42 5.08 25.47 -4.01
C TYR A 42 5.49 26.38 -2.84
N ALA A 43 5.33 25.91 -1.59
CA ALA A 43 5.74 26.66 -0.40
C ALA A 43 7.25 26.89 -0.31
N ALA A 44 8.07 25.91 -0.72
CA ALA A 44 9.52 26.06 -0.76
C ALA A 44 9.98 27.12 -1.80
N GLY A 45 9.30 27.20 -2.94
CA GLY A 45 9.66 28.11 -4.03
C GLY A 45 11.12 27.96 -4.45
N GLU A 46 11.78 29.07 -4.79
CA GLU A 46 13.23 29.14 -5.03
C GLU A 46 14.02 29.54 -3.76
N ARG A 47 13.33 29.72 -2.62
CA ARG A 47 13.92 30.23 -1.38
C ARG A 47 14.59 29.15 -0.54
N TYR A 48 14.16 27.90 -0.72
CA TYR A 48 14.64 26.76 0.07
C TYR A 48 15.18 25.67 -0.86
N PRO A 49 16.31 25.02 -0.50
CA PRO A 49 16.86 23.93 -1.29
C PRO A 49 15.88 22.74 -1.32
N TRP A 50 15.58 22.24 -2.51
CA TRP A 50 14.65 21.14 -2.73
C TRP A 50 15.36 19.94 -3.32
N SER A 51 15.19 18.77 -2.69
CA SER A 51 15.69 17.50 -3.21
C SER A 51 14.54 16.51 -3.36
N GLU A 52 14.43 15.91 -4.54
CA GLU A 52 13.37 14.94 -4.84
C GLU A 52 13.76 13.50 -4.54
N ARG A 53 15.05 13.26 -4.26
CA ARG A 53 15.62 11.92 -4.17
C ARG A 53 14.89 11.05 -3.14
N ALA A 54 14.69 11.53 -1.92
CA ALA A 54 14.02 10.76 -0.88
C ALA A 54 12.56 10.45 -1.22
N GLY A 55 11.81 11.43 -1.74
CA GLY A 55 10.44 11.25 -2.21
C GLY A 55 10.31 10.23 -3.34
N ILE A 56 11.23 10.27 -4.33
CA ILE A 56 11.26 9.29 -5.44
C ILE A 56 11.57 7.88 -4.93
N TRP A 57 12.54 7.73 -4.01
CA TRP A 57 12.82 6.41 -3.41
C TRP A 57 11.63 5.89 -2.60
N ALA A 58 10.98 6.74 -1.82
CA ALA A 58 9.77 6.37 -1.08
C ALA A 58 8.63 5.94 -2.03
N PHE A 59 8.44 6.65 -3.14
CA PHE A 59 7.49 6.28 -4.20
C PHE A 59 7.74 4.87 -4.72
N TRP A 60 9.00 4.52 -5.04
CA TRP A 60 9.33 3.18 -5.52
C TRP A 60 9.15 2.11 -4.44
N LEU A 61 9.51 2.40 -3.18
CA LEU A 61 9.28 1.47 -2.07
C LEU A 61 7.79 1.18 -1.88
N TYR A 62 6.92 2.19 -1.95
CA TYR A 62 5.47 1.97 -1.86
C TYR A 62 4.94 1.08 -2.98
N ASN A 63 5.34 1.34 -4.23
CA ASN A 63 4.89 0.56 -5.38
C ASN A 63 5.42 -0.89 -5.32
N PHE A 64 6.66 -1.08 -4.90
CA PHE A 64 7.24 -2.41 -4.72
C PHE A 64 6.58 -3.15 -3.56
N GLY A 65 6.31 -2.48 -2.43
CA GLY A 65 5.58 -3.05 -1.30
C GLY A 65 4.18 -3.52 -1.68
N LEU A 66 3.43 -2.70 -2.43
CA LEU A 66 2.13 -3.09 -2.98
C LEU A 66 2.24 -4.31 -3.90
N LEU A 67 3.21 -4.32 -4.82
CA LEU A 67 3.42 -5.44 -5.74
C LEU A 67 3.71 -6.73 -4.97
N LEU A 68 4.56 -6.66 -3.94
CA LEU A 68 4.87 -7.80 -3.07
C LEU A 68 3.62 -8.31 -2.36
N TRP A 69 2.78 -7.43 -1.81
CA TRP A 69 1.51 -7.89 -1.20
C TRP A 69 0.61 -8.62 -2.18
N ILE A 70 0.48 -8.13 -3.41
CA ILE A 70 -0.34 -8.79 -4.44
C ILE A 70 0.21 -10.20 -4.71
N VAL A 71 1.48 -10.30 -5.05
CA VAL A 71 2.11 -11.53 -5.55
C VAL A 71 2.35 -12.55 -4.44
N LEU A 72 2.69 -12.10 -3.24
CA LEU A 72 3.12 -12.96 -2.14
C LEU A 72 2.02 -13.22 -1.10
N ASN A 73 0.89 -12.52 -1.14
CA ASN A 73 -0.16 -12.70 -0.12
C ASN A 73 -1.57 -12.66 -0.71
N PHE A 74 -2.03 -11.49 -1.17
CA PHE A 74 -3.44 -11.27 -1.47
C PHE A 74 -3.96 -12.14 -2.61
N PHE A 75 -3.21 -12.24 -3.71
CA PHE A 75 -3.64 -13.00 -4.87
C PHE A 75 -3.57 -14.52 -4.64
N PRO A 76 -2.46 -15.10 -4.13
CA PRO A 76 -2.39 -16.55 -3.88
C PRO A 76 -3.46 -17.03 -2.90
N ILE A 77 -3.68 -16.32 -1.79
CA ILE A 77 -4.72 -16.68 -0.81
C ILE A 77 -6.10 -16.45 -1.40
N GLY A 78 -6.34 -15.31 -2.05
CA GLY A 78 -7.63 -14.96 -2.61
C GLY A 78 -8.09 -15.91 -3.71
N TRP A 79 -7.18 -16.36 -4.58
CA TRP A 79 -7.50 -17.32 -5.62
C TRP A 79 -7.83 -18.70 -5.05
N ALA A 80 -7.01 -19.19 -4.11
CA ALA A 80 -7.28 -20.45 -3.42
C ALA A 80 -8.62 -20.38 -2.65
N GLN A 81 -8.91 -19.25 -2.01
CA GLN A 81 -10.15 -19.03 -1.27
C GLN A 81 -11.36 -19.03 -2.21
N LEU A 82 -11.27 -18.36 -3.36
CA LEU A 82 -12.35 -18.38 -4.36
C LEU A 82 -12.69 -19.80 -4.83
N MET A 83 -11.66 -20.60 -5.11
CA MET A 83 -11.84 -21.99 -5.52
C MET A 83 -12.49 -22.82 -4.40
N ASP A 84 -12.08 -22.58 -3.15
CA ASP A 84 -12.65 -23.27 -2.00
C ASP A 84 -14.12 -22.87 -1.73
N VAL A 85 -14.48 -21.59 -1.93
CA VAL A 85 -15.89 -21.16 -1.87
C VAL A 85 -16.71 -21.88 -2.95
N TYR A 86 -16.15 -22.04 -4.15
CA TYR A 86 -16.83 -22.72 -5.25
C TYR A 86 -17.06 -24.22 -4.97
N THR A 87 -16.11 -24.91 -4.34
CA THR A 87 -16.19 -26.35 -4.09
C THR A 87 -16.88 -26.72 -2.77
N ASN A 88 -16.59 -25.98 -1.71
CA ASN A 88 -16.93 -26.33 -0.32
C ASN A 88 -17.85 -25.29 0.35
N GLY A 89 -18.13 -24.18 -0.33
CA GLY A 89 -18.97 -23.09 0.19
C GLY A 89 -18.22 -22.09 1.06
N LEU A 90 -18.85 -20.92 1.27
CA LEU A 90 -18.21 -19.79 1.96
C LEU A 90 -17.85 -20.07 3.42
N ALA A 91 -18.65 -20.89 4.12
CA ALA A 91 -18.39 -21.23 5.51
C ALA A 91 -17.05 -21.96 5.68
N HIS A 92 -16.73 -22.89 4.77
CA HIS A 92 -15.47 -23.61 4.78
C HIS A 92 -14.29 -22.70 4.42
N ALA A 93 -14.42 -21.88 3.38
CA ALA A 93 -13.38 -20.93 2.95
C ALA A 93 -13.02 -19.86 3.98
N ARG A 94 -13.88 -19.67 4.99
CA ARG A 94 -13.69 -18.76 6.13
C ARG A 94 -13.29 -19.48 7.42
N SER A 95 -13.18 -20.80 7.39
CA SER A 95 -12.80 -21.63 8.53
C SER A 95 -11.29 -21.58 8.79
N LEU A 96 -10.90 -21.97 10.01
CA LEU A 96 -9.49 -22.17 10.36
C LEU A 96 -8.83 -23.27 9.53
N GLU A 97 -9.59 -24.27 9.07
CA GLU A 97 -9.07 -25.36 8.26
C GLU A 97 -8.51 -24.87 6.92
N PHE A 98 -9.24 -23.96 6.24
CA PHE A 98 -8.73 -23.29 5.05
C PHE A 98 -7.49 -22.43 5.34
N TYR A 99 -7.51 -21.64 6.42
CA TYR A 99 -6.38 -20.75 6.75
C TYR A 99 -5.11 -21.52 7.13
N ASN A 100 -5.22 -22.69 7.76
CA ASN A 100 -4.06 -23.54 8.04
C ASN A 100 -3.36 -24.02 6.76
N GLN A 101 -4.08 -24.17 5.65
CA GLN A 101 -3.50 -24.56 4.36
C GLN A 101 -2.76 -23.41 3.66
N THR A 102 -3.05 -22.16 4.02
CA THR A 102 -2.46 -20.96 3.39
C THR A 102 -1.41 -20.25 4.24
N LEU A 103 -0.93 -20.89 5.32
CA LEU A 103 0.00 -20.30 6.30
C LEU A 103 1.26 -19.70 5.67
N LEU A 104 1.86 -20.37 4.68
CA LEU A 104 3.05 -19.86 3.99
C LEU A 104 2.77 -18.47 3.40
N TRP A 105 1.69 -18.34 2.64
CA TRP A 105 1.32 -17.08 1.99
C TRP A 105 0.97 -15.99 3.00
N GLN A 106 0.38 -16.35 4.15
CA GLN A 106 0.11 -15.41 5.24
C GLN A 106 1.41 -14.79 5.77
N TRP A 107 2.46 -15.60 5.98
CA TRP A 107 3.77 -15.12 6.42
C TRP A 107 4.53 -14.35 5.34
N LEU A 108 4.38 -14.73 4.07
CA LEU A 108 4.97 -14.02 2.95
C LEU A 108 4.36 -12.62 2.70
N ARG A 109 3.38 -12.20 3.51
CA ARG A 109 2.98 -10.79 3.62
C ARG A 109 4.09 -9.89 4.17
N LEU A 110 4.87 -10.40 5.14
CA LEU A 110 5.84 -9.63 5.91
C LEU A 110 6.88 -8.88 5.05
N PRO A 111 7.48 -9.49 4.00
CA PRO A 111 8.38 -8.78 3.10
C PRO A 111 7.76 -7.51 2.49
N GLY A 112 6.50 -7.59 2.05
CA GLY A 112 5.77 -6.43 1.53
C GLY A 112 5.51 -5.37 2.60
N ASP A 113 5.12 -5.80 3.81
CA ASP A 113 4.90 -4.90 4.94
C ASP A 113 6.17 -4.11 5.29
N VAL A 114 7.34 -4.78 5.32
CA VAL A 114 8.63 -4.16 5.63
C VAL A 114 9.03 -3.13 4.58
N VAL A 115 8.94 -3.48 3.30
CA VAL A 115 9.28 -2.55 2.20
C VAL A 115 8.35 -1.33 2.22
N PHE A 116 7.04 -1.56 2.38
CA PHE A 116 6.06 -0.48 2.41
C PHE A 116 6.26 0.43 3.63
N ALA A 117 6.53 -0.14 4.80
CA ALA A 117 6.83 0.61 6.01
C ALA A 117 8.11 1.44 5.87
N ALA A 118 9.16 0.90 5.24
CA ALA A 118 10.38 1.65 4.94
C ALA A 118 10.08 2.86 4.03
N GLY A 119 9.23 2.69 3.01
CA GLY A 119 8.72 3.78 2.18
C GLY A 119 7.98 4.84 3.01
N ALA A 120 7.14 4.41 3.94
CA ALA A 120 6.40 5.30 4.85
C ALA A 120 7.31 6.13 5.75
N LEU A 121 8.31 5.50 6.36
CA LEU A 121 9.28 6.19 7.21
C LEU A 121 10.13 7.18 6.40
N LEU A 122 10.57 6.80 5.19
CA LEU A 122 11.34 7.67 4.32
C LEU A 122 10.52 8.88 3.84
N MET A 123 9.25 8.67 3.48
CA MET A 123 8.35 9.76 3.08
C MET A 123 8.05 10.71 4.26
N GLY A 124 7.78 10.16 5.44
CA GLY A 124 7.57 10.96 6.65
C GLY A 124 8.78 11.82 6.99
N TYR A 125 9.98 11.24 6.94
CA TYR A 125 11.24 11.97 7.09
C TYR A 125 11.37 13.10 6.05
N ASP A 126 11.08 12.80 4.78
CA ASP A 126 11.18 13.77 3.70
C ASP A 126 10.20 14.94 3.85
N PHE A 127 8.97 14.66 4.28
CA PHE A 127 7.97 15.69 4.60
C PHE A 127 8.43 16.58 5.74
N ILE A 128 8.90 16.00 6.85
CA ILE A 128 9.38 16.77 8.00
C ILE A 128 10.49 17.74 7.59
N LYS A 129 11.45 17.28 6.78
CA LYS A 129 12.53 18.14 6.25
C LYS A 129 11.99 19.28 5.39
N LYS A 130 10.94 19.01 4.60
CA LYS A 130 10.31 19.97 3.67
C LYS A 130 9.32 20.92 4.34
N LEU A 131 9.06 20.78 5.63
CA LEU A 131 8.24 21.73 6.40
C LEU A 131 8.97 23.03 6.78
N ALA A 132 10.28 23.13 6.52
CA ALA A 132 11.08 24.32 6.83
C ALA A 132 10.46 25.68 6.38
N PRO A 133 9.80 25.80 5.21
CA PRO A 133 9.18 27.06 4.80
C PRO A 133 8.08 27.58 5.75
N PHE A 134 7.47 26.69 6.54
CA PHE A 134 6.40 27.04 7.48
C PHE A 134 6.92 27.35 8.89
N PHE A 135 8.20 27.05 9.18
CA PHE A 135 8.81 27.23 10.49
C PHE A 135 10.10 28.06 10.37
N PRO A 136 10.02 29.39 10.43
CA PRO A 136 11.15 30.30 10.20
C PRO A 136 12.37 30.04 11.09
N GLY A 137 12.19 29.44 12.28
CA GLY A 137 13.27 29.07 13.19
C GLY A 137 14.02 27.76 12.84
N TRP A 138 13.55 26.99 11.86
CA TRP A 138 14.21 25.75 11.40
C TRP A 138 15.15 25.97 10.21
N ALA A 139 15.04 27.11 9.53
CA ALA A 139 15.91 27.47 8.44
C ALA A 139 17.25 27.94 8.99
N LYS A 140 18.35 27.23 8.68
CA LYS A 140 19.68 27.86 8.81
C LYS A 140 19.78 28.96 7.75
N PRO A 141 20.24 30.18 8.10
CA PRO A 141 20.53 31.19 7.10
C PRO A 141 21.57 30.61 6.13
N ALA A 142 21.36 30.90 4.84
CA ALA A 142 22.26 30.51 3.75
C ALA A 142 23.67 31.05 3.98
#